data_AF-A0A5E4MYE4-F1
#
_entry.id   AF-A0A5E4MYE4-F1
#
_cell.length_a   1.000
_cell.length_b   1.000
_cell.length_c   1.000
_cell.angle_alpha   90.00
_cell.angle_beta   90.00
_cell.angle_gamma   90.00
#
_symmetry.space_group_name_H-M   'P 1'
#
loop_
_entity.id
_entity.type
_entity.pdbx_description
1 polymer ?
#
loop_
_entity_poly.entity_id
_entity_poly.type
_entity_poly.pdbx_seq_one_letter_code
_entity_poly.pdbx_strand_id
1 'polypeptide(L)'
;MRGTVIVIRETIKHFELEEYSELLIQATSVCVENGNNDLTVTAICYPIQGGADETRFTSFSQTLGDRFISSGDYNAKHSHWDSKLITSKGRALLKVANSINADIISIRKPTDSRKIPDLLDFFVIKDISFNYVKAEELVELKSDHNPVLLSLSSNVVMQKRKHFLTNKHTD
;
A
#
# COMPACT_ATOMS: atom_id res chain seq x y z
N MET A 1 17.54 13.55 -4.88
CA MET A 1 17.60 12.21 -4.25
C MET A 1 16.20 11.64 -4.23
N ARG A 2 16.05 10.36 -4.59
CA ARG A 2 14.89 9.58 -4.17
C ARG A 2 15.29 8.82 -2.91
N GLY A 3 14.33 8.61 -2.02
CA GLY A 3 14.56 7.95 -0.76
C GLY A 3 13.25 7.78 -0.01
N THR A 4 13.26 6.87 0.93
CA THR A 4 12.14 6.54 1.80
C THR A 4 12.52 6.85 3.24
N VAL A 5 11.53 7.15 4.08
CA VAL A 5 11.75 7.36 5.50
C VAL A 5 10.56 6.81 6.27
N ILE A 6 10.83 6.14 7.38
CA ILE A 6 9.82 5.78 8.37
C ILE A 6 10.13 6.59 9.63
N VAL A 7 9.11 7.29 10.13
CA VAL A 7 9.17 7.97 11.42
C VAL A 7 8.25 7.21 12.36
N ILE A 8 8.81 6.74 13.47
CA ILE A 8 8.09 5.96 14.47
C ILE A 8 8.18 6.63 15.83
N ARG A 9 7.06 6.58 16.57
CA ARG A 9 7.00 7.12 17.92
C ARG A 9 7.84 6.24 18.85
N GLU A 10 8.72 6.86 19.64
CA GLU A 10 9.65 6.20 20.57
C GLU A 10 9.00 5.14 21.48
N THR A 11 7.75 5.36 21.89
CA THR A 11 7.03 4.43 22.78
C THR A 11 6.57 3.14 22.10
N ILE A 12 6.66 3.04 20.77
CA ILE A 12 6.32 1.84 20.02
C ILE A 12 7.58 0.97 19.98
N LYS A 13 7.46 -0.30 20.37
CA LYS A 13 8.58 -1.24 20.29
C LYS A 13 8.84 -1.64 18.83
N HIS A 14 10.08 -1.49 18.37
CA HIS A 14 10.43 -1.69 16.98
C HIS A 14 11.94 -1.91 16.77
N PHE A 15 12.30 -2.41 15.59
CA PHE A 15 13.67 -2.43 15.10
C PHE A 15 13.71 -2.28 13.58
N GLU A 16 14.79 -1.71 13.07
CA GLU A 16 15.04 -1.55 11.63
C GLU A 16 15.35 -2.90 10.97
N LEU A 17 14.80 -3.11 9.77
CA LEU A 17 15.11 -4.26 8.92
C LEU A 17 16.10 -3.86 7.84
N GLU A 18 16.74 -4.84 7.20
CA GLU A 18 17.69 -4.59 6.11
C GLU A 18 17.03 -3.75 4.99
N GLU A 19 17.74 -2.70 4.56
CA GLU A 19 17.25 -1.82 3.51
C GLU A 19 17.16 -2.59 2.20
N TYR A 20 16.02 -2.49 1.53
CA TYR A 20 15.87 -3.02 0.19
C TYR A 20 16.13 -1.91 -0.83
N SER A 21 17.35 -1.88 -1.35
CA SER A 21 17.77 -0.94 -2.39
C SER A 21 18.24 -1.69 -3.63
N GLU A 22 17.32 -1.90 -4.56
CA GLU A 22 17.65 -2.32 -5.93
C GLU A 22 17.65 -1.11 -6.88
N LEU A 23 18.21 -1.30 -8.08
CA LEU A 23 18.42 -0.26 -9.11
C LEU A 23 17.22 0.69 -9.35
N LEU A 24 16.00 0.23 -9.07
CA LEU A 24 14.77 0.99 -9.22
C LEU A 24 13.96 1.12 -7.94
N ILE A 25 13.89 0.08 -7.08
CA ILE A 25 13.07 0.13 -5.87
C ILE A 25 13.95 0.52 -4.70
N GLN A 26 13.56 1.59 -4.00
CA GLN A 26 14.09 1.94 -2.69
C GLN A 26 13.00 1.71 -1.66
N ALA A 27 13.32 0.97 -0.61
CA ALA A 27 12.39 0.74 0.48
C ALA A 27 13.09 0.67 1.84
N THR A 28 12.48 1.36 2.80
CA THR A 28 12.86 1.34 4.21
C THR A 28 11.82 0.53 4.97
N SER A 29 12.25 -0.44 5.76
CA SER A 29 11.37 -1.36 6.49
C SER A 29 11.70 -1.35 7.98
N VAL A 30 10.65 -1.36 8.80
CA VAL A 30 10.74 -1.47 10.26
C VAL A 30 9.82 -2.59 10.71
N CYS A 31 10.31 -3.44 11.62
CA CYS A 31 9.47 -4.40 12.32
C CYS A 31 8.88 -3.73 13.56
N VAL A 32 7.55 -3.72 13.68
CA VAL A 32 6.84 -3.31 14.88
C VAL A 32 6.51 -4.55 15.69
N GLU A 33 7.05 -4.62 16.90
CA GLU A 33 6.91 -5.78 17.77
C GLU A 33 5.50 -5.85 18.38
N ASN A 34 4.86 -7.00 18.25
CA ASN A 34 3.54 -7.29 18.81
C ASN A 34 3.46 -8.76 19.26
N GLY A 35 4.52 -9.21 19.94
CA GLY A 35 4.62 -10.56 20.53
C GLY A 35 4.84 -11.62 19.46
N ASN A 36 3.86 -12.52 19.29
CA ASN A 36 3.94 -13.57 18.26
C ASN A 36 3.34 -13.13 16.91
N ASN A 37 2.93 -11.87 16.80
CA ASN A 37 2.24 -11.34 15.63
C ASN A 37 2.82 -9.98 15.28
N ASP A 38 4.12 -9.96 14.99
CA ASP A 38 4.85 -8.77 14.57
C ASP A 38 4.33 -8.24 13.23
N LEU A 39 4.62 -6.99 12.95
CA LEU A 39 4.15 -6.30 11.76
C LEU A 39 5.30 -5.59 11.06
N THR A 40 5.59 -5.98 9.83
CA THR A 40 6.50 -5.23 8.98
C THR A 40 5.79 -4.00 8.42
N VAL A 41 6.36 -2.81 8.63
CA VAL A 41 5.92 -1.56 8.02
C VAL A 41 7.00 -1.08 7.06
N THR A 42 6.62 -0.84 5.81
CA THR A 42 7.57 -0.49 4.74
C THR A 42 7.13 0.75 3.99
N ALA A 43 8.03 1.72 3.90
CA ALA A 43 7.93 2.84 2.97
C ALA A 43 8.63 2.45 1.66
N ILE A 44 7.96 2.62 0.52
CA ILE A 44 8.50 2.27 -0.81
C ILE A 44 8.48 3.46 -1.77
N CYS A 45 9.52 3.58 -2.59
CA CYS A 45 9.57 4.44 -3.76
C CYS A 45 10.00 3.62 -4.99
N TYR A 46 9.09 3.47 -5.96
CA TYR A 46 9.36 2.89 -7.28
C TYR A 46 9.16 4.00 -8.32
N PRO A 47 10.21 4.45 -9.05
CA PRO A 47 10.14 5.42 -10.13
C PRO A 47 9.08 5.12 -11.20
N ILE A 48 8.64 6.14 -11.94
CA ILE A 48 7.86 5.98 -13.18
C ILE A 48 8.59 5.07 -14.17
N GLN A 49 9.90 5.29 -14.35
CA GLN A 49 10.80 4.47 -15.16
C GLN A 49 10.94 3.05 -14.56
N GLY A 50 11.02 2.01 -15.39
CA GLY A 50 11.21 0.63 -14.88
C GLY A 50 10.26 -0.44 -15.42
N GLY A 51 9.31 -0.08 -16.30
CA GLY A 51 8.47 -1.08 -16.98
C GLY A 51 7.62 -1.94 -16.05
N ALA A 52 7.16 -3.08 -16.56
CA ALA A 52 6.53 -4.12 -15.75
C ALA A 52 7.59 -5.15 -15.35
N ASP A 53 7.76 -5.35 -14.06
CA ASP A 53 8.72 -6.31 -13.53
C ASP A 53 8.08 -7.10 -12.39
N GLU A 54 7.39 -8.18 -12.76
CA GLU A 54 6.79 -9.12 -11.81
C GLU A 54 7.85 -9.77 -10.92
N THR A 55 9.04 -10.05 -11.47
CA THR A 55 10.16 -10.64 -10.73
C THR A 55 10.62 -9.70 -9.64
N ARG A 56 10.79 -8.40 -9.92
CA ARG A 56 11.13 -7.41 -8.88
C ARG A 56 10.06 -7.28 -7.82
N PHE A 57 8.78 -7.21 -8.18
CA PHE A 57 7.73 -7.16 -7.18
C PHE A 57 7.69 -8.44 -6.33
N THR A 58 7.98 -9.59 -6.93
CA THR A 58 8.08 -10.87 -6.21
C THR A 58 9.26 -10.83 -5.22
N SER A 59 10.46 -10.49 -5.68
CA SER A 59 11.66 -10.37 -4.84
C SER A 59 11.47 -9.35 -3.72
N PHE A 60 10.91 -8.18 -4.02
CA PHE A 60 10.54 -7.19 -3.02
C PHE A 60 9.55 -7.74 -2.00
N SER A 61 8.47 -8.41 -2.44
CA SER A 61 7.45 -8.94 -1.52
C SER A 61 7.99 -10.01 -0.57
N GLN A 62 9.03 -10.76 -0.97
CA GLN A 62 9.68 -11.76 -0.13
C GLN A 62 10.43 -11.15 1.06
N THR A 63 10.87 -9.89 0.96
CA THR A 63 11.57 -9.21 2.06
C THR A 63 10.61 -8.67 3.13
N LEU A 64 9.31 -8.57 2.83
CA LEU A 64 8.31 -8.01 3.74
C LEU A 64 7.81 -9.00 4.81
N GLY A 65 8.01 -10.30 4.58
CA GLY A 65 7.53 -11.37 5.45
C GLY A 65 6.04 -11.70 5.24
N ASP A 66 5.44 -12.33 6.25
CA ASP A 66 4.07 -12.87 6.14
C ASP A 66 2.98 -11.91 6.57
N ARG A 67 3.30 -10.91 7.39
CA ARG A 67 2.37 -9.90 7.85
C ARG A 67 2.98 -8.51 7.72
N PHE A 68 2.42 -7.72 6.81
CA PHE A 68 3.01 -6.41 6.48
C PHE A 68 2.00 -5.35 6.06
N ILE A 69 2.44 -4.10 6.13
CA ILE A 69 1.88 -2.94 5.45
C ILE A 69 3.01 -2.29 4.65
N SER A 70 2.84 -2.19 3.34
CA SER A 70 3.75 -1.46 2.46
C SER A 70 3.01 -0.29 1.82
N SER A 71 3.60 0.90 1.82
CA SER A 71 2.98 2.09 1.25
C SER A 71 4.01 3.10 0.75
N GLY A 72 3.60 3.92 -0.20
CA GLY A 72 4.42 4.94 -0.83
C GLY A 72 4.12 4.99 -2.32
N ASP A 73 5.03 5.59 -3.08
CA ASP A 73 4.84 5.81 -4.50
C ASP A 73 5.32 4.60 -5.31
N TYR A 74 4.39 3.73 -5.68
CA TYR A 74 4.67 2.60 -6.58
C TYR A 74 4.77 3.02 -8.06
N ASN A 75 4.35 4.25 -8.41
CA ASN A 75 4.12 4.70 -9.78
C ASN A 75 3.40 3.65 -10.66
N ALA A 76 2.44 2.95 -10.05
CA ALA A 76 1.70 1.85 -10.64
C ALA A 76 0.21 2.21 -10.66
N LYS A 77 -0.46 1.96 -11.78
CA LYS A 77 -1.84 2.40 -12.01
C LYS A 77 -2.69 1.20 -12.41
N HIS A 78 -3.79 1.00 -11.71
CA HIS A 78 -4.77 -0.02 -12.05
C HIS A 78 -6.14 0.38 -11.52
N SER A 79 -7.19 -0.03 -12.23
CA SER A 79 -8.59 0.15 -11.80
C SER A 79 -8.95 -0.61 -10.51
N HIS A 80 -8.08 -1.50 -10.02
CA HIS A 80 -8.32 -2.27 -8.79
C HIS A 80 -8.19 -1.36 -7.55
N TRP A 81 -7.38 -0.31 -7.65
CA TRP A 81 -7.24 0.75 -6.65
C TRP A 81 -7.75 2.10 -7.19
N ASP A 82 -8.80 2.05 -8.03
CA ASP A 82 -9.55 3.21 -8.54
C ASP A 82 -8.74 4.19 -9.43
N SER A 83 -7.57 3.79 -9.95
CA SER A 83 -6.88 4.60 -10.97
C SER A 83 -7.64 4.58 -12.31
N LYS A 84 -7.62 5.72 -13.02
CA LYS A 84 -8.23 5.86 -14.35
C LYS A 84 -7.45 5.17 -15.45
N LEU A 85 -6.17 4.87 -15.20
CA LEU A 85 -5.27 4.25 -16.16
C LEU A 85 -4.85 2.88 -15.65
N ILE A 86 -4.53 1.99 -16.59
CA ILE A 86 -3.93 0.69 -16.29
C ILE A 86 -2.54 0.68 -16.93
N THR A 87 -1.51 0.66 -16.08
CA THR A 87 -0.12 0.51 -16.53
C THR A 87 0.30 -0.96 -16.48
N SER A 88 1.33 -1.31 -17.26
CA SER A 88 1.93 -2.65 -17.20
C SER A 88 2.47 -2.94 -15.79
N LYS A 89 3.07 -1.94 -15.13
CA LYS A 89 3.50 -2.01 -13.74
C LYS A 89 2.34 -2.28 -12.77
N GLY A 90 1.18 -1.63 -12.97
CA GLY A 90 -0.03 -1.91 -12.18
C GLY A 90 -0.52 -3.34 -12.34
N ARG A 91 -0.47 -3.91 -13.56
CA ARG A 91 -0.82 -5.32 -13.79
C ARG A 91 0.15 -6.26 -13.06
N ALA A 92 1.45 -6.00 -13.14
CA ALA A 92 2.47 -6.80 -12.47
C ALA A 92 2.29 -6.77 -10.94
N LEU A 93 2.09 -5.59 -10.37
CA LEU A 93 1.84 -5.42 -8.93
C LEU A 93 0.59 -6.18 -8.47
N LEU A 94 -0.53 -6.02 -9.19
CA LEU A 94 -1.78 -6.71 -8.84
C LEU A 94 -1.61 -8.24 -8.91
N LYS A 95 -0.90 -8.74 -9.93
CA LYS A 95 -0.64 -10.17 -10.07
C LYS A 95 0.18 -10.72 -8.91
N VAL A 96 1.26 -10.02 -8.52
CA VAL A 96 2.08 -10.42 -7.39
C VAL A 96 1.28 -10.35 -6.09
N ALA A 97 0.56 -9.26 -5.82
CA ALA A 97 -0.29 -9.12 -4.64
C ALA A 97 -1.28 -10.29 -4.50
N ASN A 98 -1.99 -10.62 -5.58
CA ASN A 98 -2.90 -11.78 -5.60
C ASN A 98 -2.16 -13.11 -5.33
N SER A 99 -0.96 -13.29 -5.88
CA SER A 99 -0.18 -14.53 -5.71
C SER A 99 0.27 -14.79 -4.26
N ILE A 100 0.41 -13.73 -3.47
CA ILE A 100 0.80 -13.80 -2.05
C ILE A 100 -0.37 -13.57 -1.09
N ASN A 101 -1.61 -13.54 -1.60
CA ASN A 101 -2.82 -13.20 -0.85
C ASN A 101 -2.71 -11.86 -0.10
N ALA A 102 -2.11 -10.87 -0.75
CA ALA A 102 -2.08 -9.49 -0.28
C ALA A 102 -3.21 -8.67 -0.91
N ASP A 103 -3.77 -7.76 -0.12
CA ASP A 103 -4.82 -6.83 -0.51
C ASP A 103 -4.24 -5.45 -0.82
N ILE A 104 -4.88 -4.73 -1.73
CA ILE A 104 -4.54 -3.34 -2.05
C ILE A 104 -5.66 -2.42 -1.58
N ILE A 105 -5.33 -1.47 -0.71
CA ILE A 105 -6.25 -0.48 -0.14
C ILE A 105 -5.92 0.91 -0.67
N SER A 106 -6.86 1.50 -1.40
CA SER A 106 -6.82 2.90 -1.79
C SER A 106 -7.93 3.72 -1.14
N ILE A 107 -7.76 5.04 -1.18
CA ILE A 107 -8.81 5.98 -0.81
C ILE A 107 -9.56 6.39 -2.08
N ARG A 108 -10.88 6.44 -2.01
CA ARG A 108 -11.80 6.60 -3.15
C ARG A 108 -11.77 7.98 -3.83
N LYS A 109 -10.84 8.86 -3.47
CA LYS A 109 -10.76 10.23 -4.01
C LYS A 109 -9.34 10.52 -4.47
N PRO A 110 -9.18 11.02 -5.70
CA PRO A 110 -7.86 11.08 -6.31
C PRO A 110 -7.03 12.23 -5.72
N THR A 111 -5.74 11.96 -5.42
CA THR A 111 -4.90 12.72 -4.47
C THR A 111 -4.19 13.96 -5.03
N ASP A 112 -4.52 14.43 -6.24
CA ASP A 112 -3.88 15.61 -6.88
C ASP A 112 -4.89 16.53 -7.59
N SER A 113 -5.29 17.63 -6.95
CA SER A 113 -6.24 18.60 -7.53
C SER A 113 -5.69 19.45 -8.69
N ARG A 114 -4.38 19.41 -8.97
CA ARG A 114 -3.69 20.29 -9.94
C ARG A 114 -3.28 19.56 -11.23
N LYS A 115 -3.23 18.23 -11.23
CA LYS A 115 -3.08 17.38 -12.43
C LYS A 115 -4.35 16.56 -12.66
N ILE A 116 -4.39 15.72 -13.71
CA ILE A 116 -5.41 14.67 -13.79
C ILE A 116 -5.24 13.84 -12.52
N PRO A 117 -6.19 13.90 -11.57
CA PRO A 117 -5.97 13.40 -10.24
C PRO A 117 -5.85 11.87 -10.36
N ASP A 118 -4.76 11.30 -9.86
CA ASP A 118 -4.47 9.87 -9.96
C ASP A 118 -4.08 9.31 -8.60
N LEU A 119 -4.48 8.08 -8.34
CA LEU A 119 -4.28 7.39 -7.06
C LEU A 119 -2.94 6.66 -7.11
N LEU A 120 -1.88 7.38 -6.76
CA LEU A 120 -0.52 6.83 -6.66
C LEU A 120 -0.22 6.33 -5.24
N ASP A 121 -0.90 6.89 -4.24
CA ASP A 121 -0.69 6.59 -2.84
C ASP A 121 -1.75 5.59 -2.36
N PHE A 122 -1.32 4.36 -2.11
CA PHE A 122 -2.15 3.27 -1.61
C PHE A 122 -1.34 2.38 -0.67
N PHE A 123 -2.02 1.43 -0.03
CA PHE A 123 -1.42 0.45 0.87
C PHE A 123 -1.51 -0.93 0.25
N VAL A 124 -0.43 -1.70 0.31
CA VAL A 124 -0.43 -3.15 0.09
C VAL A 124 -0.31 -3.81 1.45
N ILE A 125 -1.28 -4.66 1.81
CA ILE A 125 -1.34 -5.30 3.12
C ILE A 125 -1.42 -6.82 2.97
N LYS A 126 -0.78 -7.56 3.89
CA LYS A 126 -0.88 -9.02 3.96
C LYS A 126 -1.13 -9.45 5.40
N ASP A 127 -1.99 -10.44 5.58
CA ASP A 127 -2.38 -10.98 6.89
C ASP A 127 -2.95 -9.93 7.87
N ILE A 128 -3.76 -9.01 7.31
CA ILE A 128 -4.47 -7.98 8.07
C ILE A 128 -5.91 -7.94 7.60
N SER A 129 -6.85 -8.28 8.48
CA SER A 129 -8.27 -8.27 8.13
C SER A 129 -8.81 -6.84 7.96
N PHE A 130 -9.54 -6.61 6.87
CA PHE A 130 -10.25 -5.34 6.60
C PHE A 130 -11.15 -4.87 7.75
N ASN A 131 -11.64 -5.79 8.58
CA ASN A 131 -12.47 -5.44 9.74
C ASN A 131 -11.73 -4.59 10.78
N TYR A 132 -10.40 -4.53 10.74
CA TYR A 132 -9.58 -3.77 11.69
C TYR A 132 -8.88 -2.57 11.06
N VAL A 133 -9.12 -2.35 9.77
CA VAL A 133 -8.41 -1.35 8.98
C VAL A 133 -9.36 -0.24 8.56
N LYS A 134 -8.88 0.99 8.52
CA LYS A 134 -9.58 2.13 7.92
C LYS A 134 -8.58 3.00 7.17
N ALA A 135 -8.77 3.16 5.87
CA ALA A 135 -8.02 4.12 5.06
C ALA A 135 -8.82 5.40 4.88
N GLU A 136 -8.18 6.55 5.09
CA GLU A 136 -8.77 7.87 4.86
C GLU A 136 -7.73 8.88 4.36
N GLU A 137 -8.19 9.87 3.63
CA GLU A 137 -7.36 10.97 3.13
C GLU A 137 -7.24 12.04 4.22
N LEU A 138 -6.04 12.56 4.41
CA LEU A 138 -5.80 13.75 5.21
C LEU A 138 -5.85 14.97 4.29
N VAL A 139 -6.75 15.91 4.61
CA VAL A 139 -6.85 17.17 3.86
C VAL A 139 -5.77 18.11 4.36
N GLU A 140 -4.64 18.15 3.67
CA GLU A 140 -3.57 19.12 3.94
C GLU A 140 -3.59 20.25 2.92
N LEU A 141 -3.80 21.47 3.40
CA LEU A 141 -4.03 22.66 2.56
C LEU A 141 -2.79 23.14 1.77
N LYS A 142 -1.62 22.50 1.92
CA LYS A 142 -0.33 23.06 1.45
C LYS A 142 0.52 22.12 0.57
N SER A 143 0.08 20.89 0.31
CA SER A 143 0.84 19.92 -0.50
C SER A 143 0.21 19.72 -1.88
N ASP A 144 1.02 19.29 -2.86
CA ASP A 144 0.56 18.79 -4.17
C ASP A 144 -0.02 17.36 -4.04
N HIS A 145 0.28 16.67 -2.94
CA HIS A 145 -0.21 15.34 -2.60
C HIS A 145 -0.95 15.38 -1.26
N ASN A 146 -2.17 14.84 -1.22
CA ASN A 146 -2.89 14.63 0.04
C ASN A 146 -2.36 13.36 0.74
N PRO A 147 -1.89 13.45 1.99
CA PRO A 147 -1.41 12.28 2.71
C PRO A 147 -2.52 11.25 2.89
N VAL A 148 -2.14 9.99 2.88
CA VAL A 148 -3.04 8.85 3.11
C VAL A 148 -2.80 8.31 4.51
N LEU A 149 -3.89 8.09 5.26
CA LEU A 149 -3.86 7.55 6.62
C LEU A 149 -4.48 6.16 6.64
N LEU A 150 -3.72 5.18 7.13
CA LEU A 150 -4.23 3.86 7.48
C LEU A 150 -4.27 3.71 9.00
N SER A 151 -5.46 3.49 9.55
CA SER A 151 -5.64 3.12 10.94
C SER A 151 -5.76 1.59 11.05
N LEU A 152 -4.91 0.98 11.87
CA LEU A 152 -5.02 -0.43 12.28
C LEU A 152 -5.43 -0.47 13.76
N SER A 153 -6.56 -1.14 14.05
CA SER A 153 -7.19 -1.17 15.36
C SER A 153 -7.17 -2.57 15.96
N SER A 154 -7.09 -2.67 17.30
CA SER A 154 -7.34 -3.92 18.02
C SER A 154 -8.84 -4.26 18.13
N ASN A 155 -9.70 -3.28 17.85
CA ASN A 155 -11.15 -3.42 17.83
C ASN A 155 -11.67 -3.38 16.39
N VAL A 156 -12.75 -4.11 16.13
CA VAL A 156 -13.44 -4.08 14.84
C VAL A 156 -13.85 -2.66 14.51
N VAL A 157 -13.36 -2.16 13.38
CA VAL A 157 -13.77 -0.90 12.79
C VAL A 157 -15.00 -1.18 11.94
N MET A 158 -16.15 -0.62 12.34
CA MET A 158 -17.36 -0.71 11.52
C MET A 158 -17.15 0.02 10.20
N GLN A 159 -16.81 -0.71 9.15
CA GLN A 159 -16.87 -0.19 7.80
C GLN A 159 -18.32 -0.19 7.31
N LYS A 160 -18.75 0.88 6.63
CA LYS A 160 -20.01 0.83 5.86
C LYS A 160 -19.87 -0.30 4.85
N ARG A 161 -20.68 -1.36 5.01
CA ARG A 161 -20.74 -2.49 4.07
C ARG A 161 -20.75 -1.96 2.64
N LYS A 162 -19.86 -2.47 1.78
CA LYS A 162 -20.03 -2.33 0.33
C LYS A 162 -21.39 -2.95 0.00
N HIS A 163 -22.36 -2.13 -0.38
CA HIS A 163 -23.59 -2.63 -0.96
C HIS A 163 -23.21 -3.22 -2.32
N PHE A 164 -23.18 -4.54 -2.40
CA PHE A 164 -23.11 -5.23 -3.69
C PHE A 164 -24.53 -5.22 -4.26
N LEU A 165 -24.69 -4.71 -5.48
CA LEU A 165 -25.86 -5.01 -6.28
C LEU A 165 -25.70 -6.46 -6.77
N THR A 166 -26.24 -7.41 -6.04
CA THR A 166 -26.42 -8.77 -6.56
C THR A 166 -27.75 -8.80 -7.30
N ASN A 167 -27.75 -9.13 -8.60
CA ASN A 167 -28.98 -9.53 -9.29
C ASN A 167 -29.11 -11.06 -9.20
N LYS A 168 -30.35 -11.58 -9.25
CA LYS A 168 -30.65 -13.02 -9.14
C LYS A 168 -30.53 -13.77 -10.48
N HIS A 169 -29.78 -13.28 -11.46
CA HIS A 169 -29.85 -13.73 -12.86
C HIS A 169 -28.50 -14.09 -13.51
N THR A 170 -27.51 -14.49 -12.72
CA THR A 170 -26.36 -15.24 -13.26
C THR A 170 -26.20 -16.52 -12.47
N ASP A 171 -26.91 -17.55 -12.95
CA ASP A 171 -26.46 -18.94 -13.03
C ASP A 171 -26.45 -19.32 -14.52
#